data_AF-A0A0J6FPK8-F1
#
_entry.id   AF-A0A0J6FPK8-F1
#
_cell.length_a   1.000
_cell.length_b   1.000
_cell.length_c   1.000
_cell.angle_alpha   90.00
_cell.angle_beta   90.00
_cell.angle_gamma   90.00
#
_symmetry.space_group_name_H-M   'P 1'
#
loop_
_entity.id
_entity.type
_entity.pdbx_description
1 polymer ?
#
loop_
_entity_poly.entity_id
_entity_poly.type
_entity_poly.pdbx_seq_one_letter_code
_entity_poly.pdbx_strand_id
1 'polypeptide(L)'
;MRVFLDDERETPAGWTRAYWPDEVIALLKTGRVKELSLDHDLGDDSRGTGYDVVLWIEQAVALRSFVPPRMHVHSANTSARDKMRLGIASIERMATENRRLASRDAIDVQDPGTSGGTLRAP
;
A
#
# COMPACT_ATOMS: atom_id res chain seq x y z
N MET A 1 11.24 6.46 3.87
CA MET A 1 10.86 7.88 4.03
C MET A 1 9.41 7.96 4.47
N ARG A 2 8.98 9.11 5.03
CA ARG A 2 7.59 9.39 5.36
C ARG A 2 7.11 10.51 4.45
N VAL A 3 5.88 10.43 3.94
CA VAL A 3 5.34 11.40 2.97
C VAL A 3 4.08 12.05 3.52
N PHE A 4 4.02 13.37 3.45
CA PHE A 4 2.91 14.18 3.94
C PHE A 4 2.31 14.93 2.75
N LEU A 5 1.14 14.49 2.29
CA LEU A 5 0.39 15.11 1.20
C LEU A 5 -0.59 16.13 1.78
N ASP A 6 -0.30 17.41 1.59
CA ASP A 6 -1.10 18.52 2.08
C ASP A 6 -0.56 19.81 1.45
N ASP A 7 -1.43 20.66 0.91
CA ASP A 7 -1.10 21.92 0.23
C ASP A 7 -1.03 23.14 1.16
N GLU A 8 -1.59 23.05 2.36
CA GLU A 8 -1.82 24.18 3.27
C GLU A 8 -1.02 24.07 4.58
N ARG A 9 -1.17 22.96 5.32
CA ARG A 9 -0.66 22.79 6.69
C ARG A 9 0.84 22.61 6.70
N GLU A 10 1.55 23.07 7.74
CA GLU A 10 3.00 22.86 7.90
C GLU A 10 3.41 21.37 7.89
N THR A 11 4.53 21.04 7.24
CA THR A 11 5.03 19.65 7.19
C THR A 11 5.65 19.29 8.53
N PRO A 12 5.21 18.21 9.19
CA PRO A 12 5.86 17.79 10.42
C PRO A 12 7.34 17.43 10.18
N ALA A 13 8.21 17.70 11.16
CA ALA A 13 9.63 17.41 11.05
C ALA A 13 9.89 15.92 10.73
N GLY A 14 10.80 15.67 9.78
CA GLY A 14 11.14 14.32 9.31
C GLY A 14 10.18 13.72 8.28
N TRP A 15 9.17 14.48 7.84
CA TRP A 15 8.31 14.12 6.72
C TRP A 15 8.74 14.85 5.44
N THR A 16 8.61 14.16 4.31
CA THR A 16 8.77 14.75 2.99
C THR A 16 7.42 15.28 2.52
N ARG A 17 7.34 16.58 2.25
CA ARG A 17 6.16 17.20 1.65
C ARG A 17 5.90 16.66 0.25
N ALA A 18 4.63 16.43 -0.05
CA ALA A 18 4.09 16.47 -1.40
C ALA A 18 2.88 17.41 -1.40
N TYR A 19 2.70 18.16 -2.47
CA TYR A 19 1.54 19.03 -2.66
C TYR A 19 0.47 18.30 -3.48
N TRP A 20 0.89 17.39 -4.36
CA TRP A 20 0.00 16.81 -5.35
C TRP A 20 0.05 15.28 -5.42
N PRO A 21 -1.04 14.62 -5.85
CA PRO A 21 -1.12 13.16 -5.92
C PRO A 21 -0.02 12.54 -6.79
N ASP A 22 0.34 13.18 -7.91
CA ASP A 22 1.34 12.67 -8.85
C ASP A 22 2.73 12.58 -8.23
N GLU A 23 3.08 13.54 -7.37
CA GLU A 23 4.34 13.56 -6.61
C GLU A 23 4.39 12.40 -5.62
N VAL A 24 3.29 12.17 -4.88
CA VAL A 24 3.17 11.03 -3.95
C VAL A 24 3.29 9.71 -4.69
N ILE A 25 2.60 9.58 -5.82
CA ILE A 25 2.65 8.38 -6.66
C ILE A 25 4.07 8.13 -7.19
N ALA A 26 4.79 9.18 -7.60
CA ALA A 26 6.19 9.07 -8.00
C ALA A 26 7.07 8.55 -6.85
N LEU A 27 6.87 9.04 -5.62
CA LEU A 27 7.58 8.56 -4.43
C LEU A 27 7.21 7.11 -4.09
N LEU A 28 5.93 6.74 -4.16
CA LEU A 28 5.44 5.38 -3.90
C LEU A 28 6.05 4.36 -4.87
N LYS A 29 6.17 4.73 -6.15
CA LYS A 29 6.83 3.88 -7.17
C LYS A 29 8.29 3.55 -6.84
N THR A 30 8.96 4.32 -5.99
CA THR A 30 10.33 3.99 -5.55
C THR A 30 10.39 2.85 -4.54
N GLY A 31 9.26 2.44 -3.95
CA GLY A 31 9.21 1.42 -2.90
C GLY A 31 9.84 1.83 -1.56
N ARG A 32 10.28 3.10 -1.42
CA ARG A 32 10.97 3.59 -0.21
C ARG A 32 10.06 4.29 0.80
N VAL A 33 8.81 4.56 0.44
CA VAL A 33 7.82 5.16 1.33
C VAL A 33 7.41 4.12 2.37
N LYS A 34 7.59 4.46 3.65
CA LYS A 34 7.24 3.58 4.78
C LYS A 34 5.96 4.02 5.47
N GLU A 35 5.68 5.32 5.42
CA GLU A 35 4.54 5.95 6.08
C GLU A 35 4.02 7.08 5.19
N LEU A 36 2.71 7.21 5.10
CA LEU A 36 2.00 8.15 4.25
C LEU A 36 0.85 8.76 5.04
N SER A 37 0.76 10.08 5.04
CA SER A 37 -0.34 10.83 5.64
C SER A 37 -0.97 11.73 4.58
N LEU A 38 -2.29 11.65 4.45
CA LEU A 38 -3.03 12.25 3.33
C LEU A 38 -4.07 13.28 3.79
N ASP A 39 -4.01 14.47 3.21
CA ASP A 39 -5.18 15.35 3.05
C ASP A 39 -5.93 14.98 1.77
N HIS A 40 -7.24 15.19 1.78
CA HIS A 40 -8.11 15.00 0.63
C HIS A 40 -8.11 16.23 -0.28
N ASP A 41 -8.40 17.39 0.29
CA ASP A 41 -8.61 18.64 -0.44
C ASP A 41 -7.25 19.31 -0.62
N LEU A 42 -6.85 19.58 -1.87
CA LEU A 42 -5.51 20.07 -2.22
C LEU A 42 -5.56 21.40 -3.01
N GLY A 43 -6.66 22.12 -2.92
CA GLY A 43 -6.83 23.44 -3.55
C GLY A 43 -7.07 23.46 -5.08
N ASP A 44 -6.67 22.42 -5.82
CA ASP A 44 -6.94 22.28 -7.26
C ASP A 44 -7.36 20.85 -7.64
N ASP A 45 -8.67 20.62 -7.71
CA ASP A 45 -9.27 19.33 -8.06
C ASP A 45 -8.86 18.83 -9.45
N SER A 46 -8.42 19.71 -10.37
CA SER A 46 -7.95 19.30 -11.70
C SER A 46 -6.61 18.54 -11.65
N ARG A 47 -5.84 18.74 -10.57
CA ARG A 47 -4.63 17.99 -10.26
C ARG A 47 -4.89 16.73 -9.43
N GLY A 48 -6.15 16.49 -9.08
CA GLY A 48 -6.59 15.38 -8.26
C GLY A 48 -6.55 15.68 -6.76
N THR A 49 -6.93 14.68 -5.99
CA THR A 49 -7.19 14.73 -4.55
C THR A 49 -6.37 13.67 -3.82
N GLY A 50 -6.35 13.72 -2.48
CA GLY A 50 -5.81 12.61 -1.68
C GLY A 50 -6.49 11.27 -1.96
N TYR A 51 -7.74 11.26 -2.43
CA TYR A 51 -8.45 10.03 -2.77
C TYR A 51 -7.83 9.32 -3.98
N ASP A 52 -7.30 10.06 -4.96
CA ASP A 52 -6.63 9.48 -6.14
C ASP A 52 -5.38 8.67 -5.75
N VAL A 53 -4.66 9.10 -4.72
CA VAL A 53 -3.54 8.33 -4.15
C VAL A 53 -4.03 7.01 -3.55
N VAL A 54 -5.15 7.03 -2.82
CA VAL A 54 -5.75 5.81 -2.24
C VAL A 54 -6.15 4.84 -3.35
N LEU A 55 -6.85 5.30 -4.38
CA LEU A 55 -7.24 4.48 -5.53
C LEU A 55 -6.03 3.89 -6.27
N TRP A 56 -4.98 4.68 -6.45
CA TRP A 56 -3.75 4.21 -7.08
C TRP A 56 -3.10 3.07 -6.27
N ILE A 57 -3.01 3.22 -4.95
CA ILE A 57 -2.46 2.17 -4.07
C ILE A 57 -3.33 0.93 -4.13
N GLU A 58 -4.66 1.08 -4.05
CA GLU A 58 -5.60 -0.04 -4.12
C GLU A 58 -5.41 -0.85 -5.40
N GLN A 59 -5.35 -0.19 -6.56
CA GLN A 59 -5.08 -0.82 -7.84
C GLN A 59 -3.70 -1.49 -7.87
N ALA A 60 -2.66 -0.84 -7.33
CA ALA A 60 -1.31 -1.38 -7.33
C ALA A 60 -1.21 -2.65 -6.46
N VAL A 61 -1.90 -2.70 -5.31
CA VAL A 61 -1.95 -3.88 -4.45
C VAL A 61 -2.69 -5.02 -5.15
N ALA A 62 -3.82 -4.72 -5.79
CA ALA A 62 -4.65 -5.72 -6.47
C ALA A 62 -3.96 -6.31 -7.72
N LEU A 63 -3.25 -5.49 -8.50
CA LEU A 63 -2.78 -5.88 -9.84
C LEU A 63 -1.27 -6.11 -9.94
N ARG A 64 -0.47 -5.60 -9.00
CA ARG A 64 1.00 -5.55 -9.14
C ARG A 64 1.74 -6.07 -7.91
N SER A 65 1.04 -6.76 -7.02
CA SER A 65 1.57 -7.25 -5.74
C SER A 65 2.29 -6.15 -4.94
N PHE A 66 1.85 -4.90 -5.09
CA PHE A 66 2.44 -3.77 -4.37
C PHE A 66 2.25 -3.97 -2.86
N VAL A 67 3.28 -3.63 -2.08
CA VAL A 67 3.19 -3.64 -0.61
C VAL A 67 2.87 -2.22 -0.16
N PRO A 68 1.67 -1.95 0.37
CA PRO A 68 1.29 -0.59 0.76
C PRO A 68 2.12 -0.13 1.97
N PRO A 69 2.45 1.17 2.07
CA PRO A 69 3.04 1.74 3.28
C PRO A 69 2.00 1.78 4.42
N ARG A 70 2.42 2.20 5.62
CA ARG A 70 1.47 2.59 6.67
C ARG A 70 0.74 3.87 6.24
N MET A 71 -0.58 3.87 6.29
CA MET A 71 -1.40 4.97 5.76
C MET A 71 -2.24 5.63 6.86
N HIS A 72 -2.27 6.96 6.84
CA HIS A 72 -3.03 7.81 7.75
C HIS A 72 -3.80 8.87 6.95
N VAL A 73 -4.95 9.31 7.48
CA VAL A 73 -5.74 10.40 6.89
C VAL A 73 -5.84 11.52 7.91
N HIS A 74 -5.33 12.70 7.55
CA HIS A 74 -5.35 13.90 8.38
C HIS A 74 -6.28 15.00 7.83
N SER A 75 -7.07 14.67 6.79
CA SER A 75 -8.04 15.59 6.22
C SER A 75 -9.10 16.08 7.22
N ALA A 76 -9.44 17.37 7.10
CA ALA A 76 -10.54 18.00 7.83
C ALA A 76 -11.92 17.67 7.23
N ASN A 77 -11.98 17.26 5.96
CA ASN A 77 -13.21 16.89 5.27
C ASN A 77 -13.70 15.53 5.75
N THR A 78 -14.70 15.53 6.64
CA THR A 78 -15.18 14.32 7.32
C THR A 78 -15.68 13.25 6.36
N SER A 79 -16.49 13.64 5.37
CA SER A 79 -17.04 12.69 4.37
C SER A 79 -15.93 12.06 3.53
N ALA A 80 -15.02 12.88 3.02
CA ALA A 80 -13.91 12.40 2.20
C ALA A 80 -12.92 11.55 3.01
N ARG A 81 -12.63 11.96 4.25
CA ARG A 81 -11.81 11.21 5.19
C ARG A 81 -12.38 9.81 5.45
N ASP A 82 -13.69 9.69 5.64
CA ASP A 82 -14.32 8.40 5.89
C ASP A 82 -14.26 7.49 4.66
N LYS A 83 -14.46 8.04 3.45
CA LYS A 83 -14.26 7.31 2.18
C LYS A 83 -12.81 6.83 2.03
N MET A 84 -11.83 7.69 2.28
CA MET A 84 -10.41 7.33 2.21
C MET A 84 -10.05 6.22 3.22
N ARG A 85 -10.57 6.29 4.46
CA ARG A 85 -10.37 5.26 5.47
C ARG A 85 -10.95 3.91 5.04
N LEU A 86 -12.12 3.89 4.40
CA LEU A 86 -12.70 2.68 3.84
C LEU A 86 -11.81 2.08 2.74
N GLY A 87 -11.27 2.93 1.85
CA GLY A 87 -10.29 2.50 0.83
C GLY A 87 -9.01 1.94 1.44
N ILE A 88 -8.45 2.59 2.46
CA ILE A 88 -7.28 2.09 3.21
C ILE A 88 -7.57 0.74 3.85
N ALA A 89 -8.74 0.57 4.48
CA ALA A 89 -9.12 -0.72 5.04
C ALA A 89 -9.25 -1.83 3.98
N SER A 90 -9.70 -1.49 2.77
CA SER A 90 -9.72 -2.40 1.62
C SER A 90 -8.31 -2.83 1.20
N ILE A 91 -7.41 -1.85 1.05
CA ILE A 91 -5.99 -2.06 0.77
C ILE A 91 -5.34 -3.01 1.78
N GLU A 92 -5.56 -2.77 3.08
CA GLU A 92 -4.97 -3.58 4.15
C GLU A 92 -5.46 -5.03 4.14
N ARG A 93 -6.76 -5.25 3.85
CA ARG A 93 -7.33 -6.59 3.68
C ARG A 93 -6.70 -7.32 2.51
N MET A 94 -6.62 -6.67 1.34
CA MET A 94 -5.99 -7.27 0.14
C MET A 94 -4.51 -7.59 0.37
N ALA A 95 -3.75 -6.67 0.98
CA ALA A 95 -2.35 -6.88 1.27
C ALA A 95 -2.12 -8.05 2.24
N THR A 96 -3.03 -8.23 3.20
CA THR A 96 -3.01 -9.37 4.14
C THR A 96 -3.27 -10.68 3.42
N GLU A 97 -4.29 -10.73 2.55
CA GLU A 97 -4.61 -11.94 1.79
C GLU A 97 -3.49 -12.29 0.81
N ASN A 98 -2.94 -11.31 0.08
CA ASN A 98 -1.79 -11.51 -0.82
C ASN A 98 -0.59 -12.13 -0.09
N ARG A 99 -0.31 -11.64 1.14
CA ARG A 99 0.77 -12.21 1.97
C ARG A 99 0.46 -13.64 2.39
N ARG A 100 -0.80 -13.92 2.77
CA ARG A 100 -1.24 -15.25 3.17
C ARG A 100 -1.10 -16.25 2.02
N LEU A 101 -1.52 -15.88 0.82
CA LEU A 101 -1.39 -16.70 -0.38
C LEU A 101 0.08 -16.98 -0.70
N ALA A 102 0.92 -15.95 -0.71
CA ALA A 102 2.37 -16.12 -0.92
C ALA A 102 3.04 -17.04 0.12
N SER A 103 2.57 -17.02 1.37
CA SER A 103 3.07 -17.92 2.42
C SER A 103 2.57 -19.36 2.29
N ARG A 104 1.42 -19.60 1.64
CA ARG A 104 0.90 -20.96 1.38
C ARG A 104 1.68 -21.63 0.25
N ASP A 105 1.92 -20.89 -0.83
CA ASP A 105 2.67 -21.39 -1.99
C ASP A 105 4.12 -21.75 -1.62
N ALA A 106 4.71 -21.04 -0.64
CA ALA A 106 6.06 -21.33 -0.17
C ALA A 106 6.19 -22.65 0.63
N ILE A 107 5.10 -23.19 1.19
CA ILE A 107 5.11 -24.44 1.97
C ILE A 107 4.98 -25.67 1.05
N ASP A 108 4.25 -25.56 -0.06
CA ASP A 108 3.95 -26.68 -0.97
C ASP A 108 5.16 -27.12 -1.84
N VAL A 109 6.22 -26.30 -1.91
CA VAL A 109 7.43 -26.60 -2.70
C VAL A 109 8.43 -27.50 -1.95
N GLN A 110 8.20 -27.83 -0.68
CA GLN A 110 9.15 -28.59 0.17
C GLN A 110 8.89 -30.09 0.31
N ASP A 111 8.08 -30.73 -0.55
CA ASP A 111 7.95 -32.21 -0.55
C ASP A 111 8.58 -32.85 -1.82
N PRO A 112 9.92 -33.07 -1.85
CA PRO A 112 10.49 -34.02 -2.78
C PRO A 112 10.21 -35.43 -2.23
N GLY A 113 9.12 -36.03 -2.69
CA GLY A 113 8.77 -37.42 -2.42
C GLY A 113 9.97 -38.35 -2.65
N THR A 114 10.64 -38.71 -1.56
CA THR A 114 11.74 -39.68 -1.59
C THR A 114 11.13 -41.07 -1.65
N SER A 115 10.83 -41.52 -2.87
CA SER A 115 10.60 -42.93 -3.15
C SER A 115 11.93 -43.69 -3.05
N GLY A 116 12.35 -44.01 -1.82
CA GLY A 116 13.43 -44.95 -1.55
C GLY A 116 12.90 -46.38 -1.61
N GLY A 117 12.80 -46.92 -2.83
CA GLY A 117 12.36 -48.29 -3.09
C GLY A 117 13.27 -49.33 -2.43
N THR A 118 12.64 -50.20 -1.66
CA THR A 118 13.16 -51.43 -1.07
C THR A 118 13.80 -52.33 -2.13
N LEU A 119 15.05 -52.74 -1.94
CA LEU A 119 15.60 -53.96 -2.54
C LEU A 119 16.43 -54.70 -1.48
N ARG A 120 15.75 -55.64 -0.85
CA ARG A 120 16.30 -56.66 0.04
C ARG A 120 16.43 -57.94 -0.80
N ALA A 121 17.63 -58.52 -0.87
CA ALA A 121 17.89 -59.96 -1.00
C ALA A 121 19.39 -60.25 -1.23
N PRO A 122 19.84 -61.50 -1.05
CA PRO A 122 19.30 -62.57 -0.21
C PRO A 122 20.03 -62.69 1.14
#